data_AF-A0A960XAT0-F1
#
_entry.id   AF-A0A960XAT0-F1
#
_cell.length_a   1.000
_cell.length_b   1.000
_cell.length_c   1.000
_cell.angle_alpha   90.00
_cell.angle_beta   90.00
_cell.angle_gamma   90.00
#
_symmetry.space_group_name_H-M   'P 1'
#
loop_
_entity.id
_entity.type
_entity.pdbx_description
1 polymer ?
#
loop_
_entity_poly.entity_id
_entity_poly.type
_entity_poly.pdbx_seq_one_letter_code
_entity_poly.pdbx_strand_id
1 'polypeptide(L)'
;MDKKIKEGVSVQELENFGKKYRIEIFLIVYFVLASLLSKFFFGPMWSIFLAGIGGILGVLLPAKVEKAVRGVFHFVNKQEKITRLILAIVGAVVSFFLPPLIFFFLGLIGGAGAHKAAGDAGKSSGK
;
A
#
# COMPACT_ATOMS: atom_id res chain seq x y z
N MET A 1 15.34 -22.01 -36.68
CA MET A 1 14.32 -22.46 -35.71
C MET A 1 14.14 -21.37 -34.69
N ASP A 2 13.39 -20.33 -35.06
CA ASP A 2 13.15 -19.15 -34.23
C ASP A 2 12.04 -19.45 -33.21
N LYS A 3 12.43 -19.56 -31.94
CA LYS A 3 11.49 -19.60 -30.81
C LYS A 3 10.79 -18.24 -30.73
N LYS A 4 9.60 -18.14 -31.31
CA LYS A 4 8.69 -17.02 -31.12
C LYS A 4 8.23 -16.97 -29.67
N ILE A 5 8.84 -16.09 -28.88
CA ILE A 5 8.30 -15.63 -27.60
C ILE A 5 7.07 -14.78 -27.93
N LYS A 6 5.88 -15.37 -27.87
CA LYS A 6 4.58 -14.68 -27.86
C LYS A 6 3.66 -15.35 -26.85
N GLU A 7 4.10 -15.41 -25.60
CA GLU A 7 3.17 -15.58 -24.47
C GLU A 7 2.61 -14.20 -24.14
N GLY A 8 1.65 -13.76 -24.96
CA GLY A 8 0.84 -12.60 -24.63
C GLY A 8 -0.15 -13.02 -23.57
N VAL A 9 -0.12 -12.38 -22.40
CA VAL A 9 -1.18 -12.52 -21.39
C VAL A 9 -2.50 -12.20 -22.07
N SER A 10 -3.46 -13.13 -22.03
CA SER A 10 -4.75 -12.91 -22.67
C SER A 10 -5.49 -11.78 -21.97
N VAL A 11 -6.24 -10.96 -22.73
CA VAL A 11 -7.05 -9.86 -22.16
C VAL A 11 -8.01 -10.38 -21.09
N GLN A 12 -8.50 -11.62 -21.23
CA GLN A 12 -9.33 -12.30 -20.25
C GLN A 12 -8.57 -12.64 -18.96
N GLU A 13 -7.30 -13.06 -19.03
CA GLU A 13 -6.46 -13.25 -17.85
C GLU A 13 -6.19 -11.94 -17.12
N LEU A 14 -5.93 -10.85 -17.84
CA LEU A 14 -5.78 -9.51 -17.26
C LEU A 14 -7.07 -9.06 -16.58
N GLU A 15 -8.23 -9.30 -17.18
CA GLU A 15 -9.52 -8.94 -16.60
C GLU A 15 -9.82 -9.76 -15.32
N ASN A 16 -9.53 -11.07 -15.36
CA ASN A 16 -9.71 -11.96 -14.21
C ASN A 16 -8.73 -11.60 -13.07
N PHE A 17 -7.49 -11.24 -13.41
CA PHE A 17 -6.52 -10.74 -12.46
C PHE A 17 -6.97 -9.41 -11.83
N GLY A 18 -7.48 -8.49 -12.66
CA GLY A 18 -8.01 -7.20 -12.20
C GLY A 18 -9.23 -7.31 -11.30
N LYS A 19 -10.07 -8.34 -11.48
CA LYS A 19 -11.19 -8.65 -10.58
C LYS A 19 -10.72 -9.21 -9.25
N LYS A 20 -9.70 -10.08 -9.27
CA LYS A 20 -9.16 -10.74 -8.06
C LYS A 20 -8.34 -9.80 -7.19
N TYR A 21 -7.47 -9.00 -7.80
CA TYR A 21 -6.47 -8.16 -7.11
C TYR A 21 -6.82 -6.67 -7.15
N ARG A 22 -8.11 -6.34 -7.27
CA ARG A 22 -8.58 -4.97 -7.48
C ARG A 22 -8.02 -3.96 -6.47
N ILE A 23 -7.97 -4.30 -5.17
CA ILE A 23 -7.39 -3.40 -4.15
C ILE A 23 -5.88 -3.26 -4.31
N GLU A 24 -5.17 -4.36 -4.53
CA GLU A 24 -3.72 -4.33 -4.64
C GLU A 24 -3.26 -3.49 -5.82
N ILE A 25 -3.98 -3.59 -6.95
CA ILE A 25 -3.75 -2.72 -8.11
C ILE A 25 -3.92 -1.26 -7.74
N PHE A 26 -4.98 -0.88 -7.00
CA PHE A 26 -5.16 0.50 -6.56
C PHE A 26 -4.06 0.96 -5.61
N LEU A 27 -3.61 0.12 -4.67
CA LEU A 27 -2.50 0.46 -3.77
C LEU A 27 -1.20 0.69 -4.54
N ILE A 28 -0.89 -0.14 -5.54
CA ILE A 28 0.27 0.04 -6.41
C ILE A 28 0.14 1.35 -7.18
N VAL A 29 -1.03 1.63 -7.75
CA VAL A 29 -1.31 2.88 -8.46
C VAL A 29 -1.06 4.08 -7.55
N TYR A 30 -1.59 4.09 -6.32
CA TYR A 30 -1.35 5.16 -5.35
C TYR A 30 0.12 5.35 -5.03
N PHE A 31 0.86 4.26 -4.86
CA PHE A 31 2.28 4.32 -4.56
C PHE A 31 3.09 4.91 -5.72
N VAL A 32 2.79 4.49 -6.96
CA VAL A 32 3.43 5.04 -8.17
C VAL A 32 3.10 6.53 -8.32
N LEU A 33 1.83 6.91 -8.20
CA LEU A 33 1.39 8.31 -8.24
C LEU A 33 2.09 9.14 -7.16
N ALA A 34 2.06 8.70 -5.91
CA ALA A 34 2.70 9.41 -4.80
C ALA A 34 4.22 9.52 -5.01
N SER A 35 4.88 8.48 -5.51
CA SER A 35 6.33 8.50 -5.76
C SER A 35 6.73 9.50 -6.84
N LEU A 36 5.96 9.57 -7.93
CA LEU A 36 6.20 10.54 -9.00
C LEU A 36 5.90 11.96 -8.50
N LEU A 37 4.73 12.17 -7.91
CA LEU A 37 4.24 13.50 -7.53
C LEU A 37 4.98 14.08 -6.32
N SER A 38 5.50 13.25 -5.43
CA SER A 38 6.35 13.71 -4.33
C SER A 38 7.58 14.44 -4.84
N LYS A 39 8.15 14.07 -5.99
CA LYS A 39 9.29 14.81 -6.56
C LYS A 39 8.86 16.17 -7.13
N PHE A 40 7.68 16.25 -7.73
CA PHE A 40 7.21 17.46 -8.40
C PHE A 40 6.60 18.51 -7.46
N PHE A 41 5.85 18.11 -6.44
CA PHE A 41 5.05 19.05 -5.63
C PHE A 41 5.59 19.33 -4.23
N PHE A 42 6.11 18.32 -3.53
CA PHE A 42 6.48 18.43 -2.10
C PHE A 42 7.96 18.23 -1.83
N GLY A 43 8.72 17.74 -2.80
CA GLY A 43 10.10 17.33 -2.62
C GLY A 43 10.24 15.97 -1.90
N PRO A 44 11.32 15.22 -2.15
CA PRO A 44 11.52 13.89 -1.57
C PRO A 44 11.76 13.92 -0.05
N MET A 45 12.30 15.02 0.49
CA MET A 45 12.66 15.14 1.90
C MET A 45 11.45 15.01 2.83
N TRP A 46 10.31 15.65 2.50
CA TRP A 46 9.09 15.57 3.29
C TRP A 46 8.51 14.16 3.33
N SER A 47 8.53 13.47 2.19
CA SER A 47 8.07 12.08 2.09
C SER A 47 8.94 11.12 2.88
N ILE A 48 10.28 11.29 2.84
CA ILE A 48 11.20 10.49 3.65
C ILE A 48 10.99 10.77 5.14
N PHE A 49 10.88 12.05 5.52
CA PHE A 49 10.67 12.45 6.91
C PHE A 49 9.37 11.86 7.48
N LEU A 50 8.28 11.98 6.74
CA LEU A 50 6.98 11.43 7.14
C LEU A 50 6.96 9.90 7.12
N ALA A 51 7.62 9.24 6.17
CA ALA A 51 7.81 7.79 6.21
C ALA A 51 8.58 7.37 7.47
N GLY A 52 9.62 8.13 7.86
CA GLY A 52 10.39 7.90 9.08
C GLY A 52 9.53 8.03 10.34
N ILE A 53 8.78 9.13 10.48
CA ILE A 53 7.85 9.32 11.61
C ILE A 53 6.81 8.21 11.64
N GLY A 54 6.22 7.88 10.48
CA GLY A 54 5.28 6.77 10.35
C GLY A 54 5.92 5.46 10.82
N GLY A 55 7.14 5.16 10.38
CA GLY A 55 7.90 3.98 10.80
C GLY A 55 8.06 3.89 12.31
N ILE A 56 8.52 4.97 12.94
CA ILE A 56 8.69 5.03 14.40
C ILE A 56 7.36 4.80 15.12
N LEU A 57 6.30 5.50 14.71
CA LEU A 57 4.96 5.33 15.30
C LEU A 57 4.41 3.92 15.07
N GLY A 58 4.71 3.31 13.92
CA GLY A 58 4.33 1.94 13.58
C GLY A 58 4.99 0.91 14.51
N VAL A 59 6.27 1.11 14.83
CA VAL A 59 7.00 0.28 15.79
C VAL A 59 6.49 0.47 17.21
N LEU A 60 6.16 1.71 17.61
CA LEU A 60 5.70 2.03 18.97
C LEU A 60 4.24 1.58 19.23
N LEU A 61 3.38 1.63 18.21
CA LEU A 61 1.94 1.37 18.34
C LEU A 61 1.44 0.30 17.35
N PRO A 62 2.09 -0.88 17.25
CA PRO A 62 1.82 -1.85 16.19
C PRO A 62 0.38 -2.39 16.24
N ALA A 63 -0.15 -2.64 17.45
CA ALA A 63 -1.52 -3.12 17.63
C ALA A 63 -2.58 -2.09 17.18
N LYS A 64 -2.32 -0.79 17.39
CA LYS A 64 -3.24 0.27 16.94
C LYS A 64 -3.21 0.41 15.42
N VAL A 65 -2.00 0.33 14.83
CA VAL A 65 -1.84 0.36 13.37
C VAL A 65 -2.51 -0.85 12.73
N GLU A 66 -2.31 -2.06 13.25
CA GLU A 66 -2.94 -3.27 12.72
C GLU A 66 -4.48 -3.20 12.82
N LYS A 67 -5.01 -2.71 13.96
CA LYS A 67 -6.45 -2.51 14.14
C LYS A 67 -7.00 -1.48 13.16
N ALA A 68 -6.30 -0.36 12.94
CA ALA A 68 -6.70 0.67 11.99
C ALA A 68 -6.69 0.14 10.56
N VAL A 69 -5.62 -0.54 10.13
CA VAL A 69 -5.51 -1.15 8.80
C VAL A 69 -6.63 -2.15 8.58
N ARG A 70 -6.83 -3.09 9.52
CA ARG A 70 -7.94 -4.06 9.44
C ARG A 70 -9.30 -3.37 9.37
N GLY A 71 -9.51 -2.31 10.14
CA GLY A 71 -10.73 -1.51 10.12
C GLY A 71 -10.98 -0.87 8.75
N VAL A 72 -9.96 -0.27 8.15
CA VAL A 72 -10.04 0.33 6.81
C VAL A 72 -10.34 -0.74 5.75
N PHE A 73 -9.61 -1.85 5.75
CA PHE A 73 -9.86 -2.94 4.79
C PHE A 73 -11.26 -3.54 4.97
N HIS A 74 -11.70 -3.76 6.21
CA HIS A 74 -13.05 -4.26 6.49
C HIS A 74 -14.11 -3.26 6.01
N PHE A 75 -13.93 -1.97 6.29
CA PHE A 75 -14.82 -0.91 5.83
C PHE A 75 -14.92 -0.88 4.31
N VAL A 76 -13.80 -0.86 3.60
CA VAL A 76 -13.75 -0.83 2.13
C VAL A 76 -14.34 -2.09 1.51
N ASN A 77 -14.07 -3.27 2.09
CA ASN A 77 -14.59 -4.54 1.58
C ASN A 77 -16.08 -4.76 1.87
N LYS A 78 -16.63 -4.11 2.90
CA LYS A 78 -18.07 -4.15 3.21
C LYS A 78 -18.91 -3.33 2.21
N GLN A 79 -18.30 -2.38 1.51
CA GLN A 79 -19.02 -1.51 0.58
C GLN A 79 -19.39 -2.23 -0.73
N GLU A 80 -20.48 -1.76 -1.36
CA GLU A 80 -20.88 -2.20 -2.70
C GLU A 80 -19.82 -1.85 -3.77
N LYS A 81 -19.87 -2.54 -4.91
CA LYS A 81 -18.87 -2.42 -6.00
C LYS A 81 -18.66 -0.97 -6.46
N ILE A 82 -19.74 -0.18 -6.58
CA ILE A 82 -19.67 1.22 -7.01
C ILE A 82 -19.04 2.08 -5.91
N THR A 83 -19.50 1.95 -4.66
CA THR A 83 -18.96 2.68 -3.52
C THR A 83 -17.47 2.39 -3.30
N ARG A 84 -17.04 1.13 -3.45
CA ARG A 84 -15.63 0.76 -3.41
C ARG A 84 -14.81 1.40 -4.53
N LEU A 85 -15.37 1.55 -5.73
CA LEU A 85 -14.73 2.27 -6.83
C LEU A 85 -14.62 3.77 -6.53
N ILE A 86 -15.67 4.39 -5.99
CA ILE A 86 -15.66 5.80 -5.57
C ILE A 86 -14.57 6.03 -4.51
N LEU A 87 -14.52 5.19 -3.47
CA LEU A 87 -13.47 5.25 -2.45
C LEU A 87 -12.07 5.10 -3.05
N ALA A 88 -11.93 4.22 -4.05
CA ALA A 88 -10.65 4.04 -4.71
C ALA A 88 -10.23 5.27 -5.55
N ILE A 89 -11.18 5.93 -6.20
CA ILE A 89 -10.92 7.18 -6.94
C ILE A 89 -10.57 8.30 -5.96
N VAL A 90 -11.30 8.43 -4.85
CA VAL A 90 -10.98 9.39 -3.78
C VAL A 90 -9.58 9.13 -3.23
N GLY A 91 -9.20 7.87 -3.01
CA GLY A 91 -7.83 7.49 -2.63
C GLY A 91 -6.79 7.93 -3.65
N ALA A 92 -7.08 7.78 -4.96
CA ALA A 92 -6.18 8.26 -6.02
C ALA A 92 -6.03 9.79 -5.98
N VAL A 93 -7.12 10.52 -5.81
CA VAL A 93 -7.12 11.99 -5.69
C VAL A 93 -6.30 12.42 -4.47
N VAL A 94 -6.48 11.80 -3.31
CA VAL A 94 -5.67 12.08 -2.12
C VAL A 94 -4.20 11.76 -2.37
N SER A 95 -3.88 10.63 -3.02
CA SER A 95 -2.50 10.29 -3.37
C SER A 95 -1.86 11.31 -4.32
N PHE A 96 -2.69 11.97 -5.15
CA PHE A 96 -2.24 13.00 -6.08
C PHE A 96 -1.89 14.31 -5.37
N PHE A 97 -2.79 14.78 -4.51
CA PHE A 97 -2.64 16.08 -3.83
C PHE A 97 -1.78 16.02 -2.57
N LEU A 98 -1.73 14.89 -1.87
CA LEU A 98 -0.93 14.69 -0.66
C LEU A 98 -0.04 13.43 -0.76
N PRO A 99 0.95 13.38 -1.67
CA PRO A 99 1.92 12.29 -1.74
C PRO A 99 2.62 11.97 -0.40
N PRO A 100 3.08 12.96 0.40
CA PRO A 100 3.79 12.65 1.64
C PRO A 100 2.93 11.87 2.66
N LEU A 101 1.61 12.01 2.60
CA LEU A 101 0.70 11.26 3.47
C LEU A 101 0.68 9.76 3.12
N ILE A 102 0.83 9.41 1.86
CA ILE A 102 0.94 8.00 1.43
C ILE A 102 2.22 7.39 2.01
N PHE A 103 3.33 8.12 1.98
CA PHE A 103 4.60 7.71 2.57
C PHE A 103 4.52 7.57 4.09
N PHE A 104 3.80 8.46 4.79
CA PHE A 104 3.52 8.32 6.21
C PHE A 104 2.81 6.99 6.54
N PHE A 105 1.73 6.66 5.81
CA PHE A 105 1.00 5.42 6.03
C PHE A 105 1.83 4.18 5.68
N LEU A 106 2.64 4.23 4.64
CA LEU A 106 3.60 3.16 4.32
C LEU A 106 4.63 2.98 5.43
N GLY A 107 5.14 4.09 6.00
CA GLY A 107 5.98 4.07 7.19
C GLY A 107 5.30 3.37 8.36
N LEU A 108 4.07 3.77 8.71
CA LEU A 108 3.29 3.14 9.79
C LEU A 108 3.14 1.63 9.63
N ILE A 109 2.74 1.19 8.43
CA ILE A 109 2.54 -0.22 8.12
C ILE A 109 3.89 -0.97 8.17
N GLY A 110 4.94 -0.39 7.59
CA GLY A 110 6.28 -0.95 7.58
C GLY A 110 6.86 -1.10 8.99
N GLY A 111 6.71 -0.09 9.83
CA GLY A 111 7.16 -0.12 11.23
C GLY A 111 6.42 -1.17 12.06
N ALA A 112 5.10 -1.26 11.93
CA ALA A 112 4.32 -2.29 12.62
C ALA A 112 4.71 -3.71 12.17
N GLY A 113 4.97 -3.89 10.87
CA GLY A 113 5.46 -5.14 10.30
C GLY A 113 6.85 -5.51 10.82
N ALA A 114 7.77 -4.54 10.90
CA ALA A 114 9.13 -4.75 11.41
C ALA A 114 9.13 -5.17 12.89
N HIS A 115 8.30 -4.54 13.73
CA HIS A 115 8.12 -4.95 15.13
C HIS A 115 7.67 -6.41 15.24
N LYS A 116 6.70 -6.83 14.42
CA LYS A 116 6.23 -8.21 14.41
C LYS A 116 7.31 -9.19 13.97
N ALA A 117 8.02 -8.88 12.88
CA ALA A 117 9.11 -9.71 12.36
C ALA A 117 10.24 -9.88 13.39
N ALA A 118 10.59 -8.81 14.12
CA ALA A 118 11.58 -8.86 15.20
C ALA A 118 11.13 -9.78 16.35
N GLY A 119 9.84 -9.71 16.74
CA GLY A 119 9.28 -10.60 17.76
C GLY A 119 9.28 -12.07 17.35
N ASP A 120 9.02 -12.37 16.07
CA ASP A 120 9.03 -13.74 15.55
C ASP A 120 10.46 -14.31 15.45
N ALA A 121 11.44 -13.48 15.06
CA ALA A 121 12.85 -13.87 15.04
C ALA A 121 13.39 -14.17 16.45
N GLY A 122 13.02 -13.37 17.46
CA GLY A 122 13.42 -13.59 18.86
C GLY A 122 12.90 -14.92 19.44
N LYS A 123 11.70 -15.35 19.03
CA LYS A 123 11.14 -16.65 19.45
C LYS A 123 11.83 -17.84 18.80
N SER A 124 12.38 -17.67 17.59
CA SER A 124 13.09 -18.73 16.86
C SER A 124 14.53 -18.94 17.35
N SER A 125 15.14 -17.96 18.01
CA SER A 125 16.52 -18.03 18.52
C SER A 125 16.62 -18.45 19.99
N GLY A 126 15.48 -18.61 20.68
CA GLY A 126 15.38 -19.06 22.08
C GLY A 126 14.92 -20.51 22.26
N LYS A 127 14.92 -21.31 21.19
CA LYS A 127 14.80 -22.78 21.20
C LYS A 127 16.12 -23.37 20.75
#